data_AF-A0A955VEF3-F1
#
_entry.id   AF-A0A955VEF3-F1
#
_cell.length_a   1.000
_cell.length_b   1.000
_cell.length_c   1.000
_cell.angle_alpha   90.00
_cell.angle_beta   90.00
_cell.angle_gamma   90.00
#
_symmetry.space_group_name_H-M   'P 1'
#
loop_
_entity.id
_entity.type
_entity.pdbx_description
1 polymer ?
#
loop_
_entity_poly.entity_id
_entity_poly.type
_entity_poly.pdbx_seq_one_letter_code
_entity_poly.pdbx_strand_id
1 'polypeptide(L)'
;MSDATETVIAAEAPPAKKTDVKLLRWTAFLLIIGLALEAIAVAALSPTTFVPFAFIGAPCILLGMLLYLVHVVRELKRTKAL
;
A
#
# COMPACT_ATOMS: atom_id res chain seq x y z
N MET A 1 6.47 -19.12 48.16
CA MET A 1 7.63 -19.07 47.24
C MET A 1 7.07 -19.08 45.83
N SER A 2 7.37 -18.02 45.04
CA SER A 2 7.07 -17.79 43.61
C SER A 2 5.60 -17.85 43.20
N ASP A 3 4.86 -16.75 42.96
CA ASP A 3 5.20 -15.43 42.42
C ASP A 3 5.90 -15.45 41.05
N ALA A 4 5.30 -14.73 40.09
CA ALA A 4 5.83 -14.29 38.80
C ALA A 4 5.67 -15.14 37.51
N THR A 5 4.66 -16.01 37.35
CA THR A 5 4.39 -16.64 36.02
C THR A 5 3.09 -16.25 35.34
N GLU A 6 2.26 -15.38 35.95
CA GLU A 6 0.97 -14.96 35.35
C GLU A 6 1.04 -13.66 34.52
N THR A 7 2.20 -13.01 34.35
CA THR A 7 2.24 -11.60 33.89
C THR A 7 3.09 -11.27 32.66
N VAL A 8 3.70 -12.23 31.94
CA VAL A 8 4.68 -11.87 30.88
C VAL A 8 4.29 -12.27 29.45
N ILE A 9 3.18 -12.99 29.23
CA ILE A 9 2.72 -13.36 27.87
C ILE A 9 1.39 -12.67 27.52
N ALA A 10 1.22 -11.43 27.98
CA ALA A 10 0.43 -10.46 27.24
C ALA A 10 1.41 -9.72 26.33
N ALA A 11 1.88 -10.38 25.26
CA ALA A 11 2.31 -9.68 24.07
C ALA A 11 1.06 -9.04 23.47
N GLU A 12 0.54 -8.02 24.15
CA GLU A 12 -0.56 -7.21 23.72
C GLU A 12 -0.10 -6.57 22.42
N ALA A 13 -0.50 -7.20 21.32
CA ALA A 13 -0.26 -6.71 19.98
C ALA A 13 -0.61 -5.23 20.00
N PRO A 14 0.32 -4.33 19.61
CA PRO A 14 0.12 -2.90 19.75
C PRO A 14 -1.26 -2.58 19.18
N PRO A 15 -2.11 -1.85 19.93
CA PRO A 15 -3.52 -1.70 19.59
C PRO A 15 -3.60 -1.29 18.13
N ALA A 16 -4.32 -2.07 17.31
CA ALA A 16 -4.46 -1.86 15.88
C ALA A 16 -5.00 -0.45 15.63
N LYS A 17 -4.08 0.51 15.54
CA LYS A 17 -4.40 1.92 15.65
C LYS A 17 -4.77 2.38 14.26
N LYS A 18 -6.09 2.53 14.05
CA LYS A 18 -6.78 3.06 12.85
C LYS A 18 -5.79 3.44 11.76
N THR A 19 -5.38 2.43 10.99
CA THR A 19 -4.75 2.63 9.69
C THR A 19 -5.56 3.69 8.98
N ASP A 20 -4.92 4.67 8.36
CA ASP A 20 -5.61 5.79 7.74
C ASP A 20 -6.41 5.27 6.53
N VAL A 21 -7.62 4.76 6.79
CA VAL A 21 -8.41 3.94 5.86
C VAL A 21 -8.66 4.71 4.57
N LYS A 22 -8.74 6.04 4.66
CA LYS A 22 -8.85 6.93 3.51
C LYS A 22 -7.60 6.87 2.64
N LEU A 23 -6.41 7.01 3.21
CA LEU A 23 -5.14 6.97 2.46
C LEU A 23 -4.94 5.61 1.80
N LEU A 24 -5.20 4.52 2.54
CA LEU A 24 -5.08 3.17 2.00
C LEU A 24 -6.07 2.93 0.86
N ARG A 25 -7.31 3.42 0.99
CA ARG A 25 -8.34 3.32 -0.05
C ARG A 25 -7.98 4.10 -1.31
N TRP A 26 -7.45 5.32 -1.17
CA TRP A 26 -6.95 6.10 -2.31
C TRP A 26 -5.76 5.43 -3.00
N THR A 27 -4.85 4.85 -2.21
CA THR A 27 -3.70 4.10 -2.72
C THR A 27 -4.15 2.87 -3.51
N ALA A 28 -5.06 2.08 -2.97
CA ALA A 28 -5.63 0.93 -3.64
C ALA A 28 -6.38 1.33 -4.92
N PHE A 29 -7.15 2.42 -4.89
CA PHE A 29 -7.86 2.93 -6.05
C PHE A 29 -6.92 3.35 -7.18
N LEU A 30 -5.85 4.10 -6.87
CA LEU A 30 -4.84 4.50 -7.84
C LEU A 30 -4.12 3.30 -8.47
N LEU A 31 -3.78 2.30 -7.66
CA LEU A 31 -3.15 1.07 -8.15
C LEU A 31 -4.10 0.28 -9.05
N ILE A 32 -5.36 0.08 -8.65
CA ILE A 32 -6.35 -0.66 -9.45
C ILE A 32 -6.59 0.02 -10.80
N ILE A 33 -6.76 1.35 -10.81
CA ILE A 33 -6.94 2.10 -12.05
C ILE A 33 -5.68 2.02 -12.92
N GLY A 34 -4.50 2.25 -12.35
CA GLY A 34 -3.25 2.16 -13.07
C GLY A 34 -3.04 0.78 -13.71
N LEU A 35 -3.28 -0.28 -12.96
CA LEU A 35 -3.23 -1.67 -13.45
C LEU A 35 -4.26 -1.94 -14.54
N ALA A 36 -5.48 -1.44 -14.41
CA ALA A 36 -6.51 -1.61 -15.43
C ALA A 36 -6.11 -0.89 -16.74
N LEU A 37 -5.57 0.32 -16.66
CA LEU A 37 -5.09 1.07 -17.81
C LEU A 37 -3.89 0.39 -18.48
N GLU A 38 -2.93 -0.11 -17.70
CA GLU A 38 -1.82 -0.90 -18.23
C GLU A 38 -2.29 -2.22 -18.86
N ALA A 39 -3.27 -2.90 -18.26
CA ALA A 39 -3.84 -4.11 -18.85
C ALA A 39 -4.50 -3.81 -20.21
N ILE A 40 -5.19 -2.68 -20.34
CA ILE A 40 -5.75 -2.21 -21.61
C ILE A 40 -4.63 -1.87 -22.60
N ALA A 41 -3.57 -1.19 -22.14
CA ALA A 41 -2.41 -0.86 -22.98
C ALA A 41 -1.76 -2.13 -23.54
N VAL A 42 -1.50 -3.13 -22.69
CA VAL A 42 -0.88 -4.41 -23.08
C VAL A 42 -1.80 -5.22 -24.00
N ALA A 43 -3.12 -5.20 -23.77
CA ALA A 43 -4.09 -5.85 -24.65
C ALA A 43 -4.24 -5.13 -26.00
N ALA A 44 -3.80 -3.89 -26.11
CA ALA A 44 -3.90 -3.12 -27.32
C ALA A 44 -2.79 -3.48 -28.32
N LEU A 45 -3.20 -3.88 -29.52
CA LEU A 45 -2.29 -4.22 -30.62
C LEU A 45 -1.79 -2.99 -31.40
N SER A 46 -2.39 -1.80 -31.19
CA SER A 46 -2.03 -0.59 -31.92
C SER A 46 -1.19 0.39 -31.07
N PRO A 47 -0.11 0.98 -31.63
CA PRO A 47 0.71 1.95 -30.92
C PRO A 47 -0.07 3.20 -30.47
N THR A 48 -1.08 3.60 -31.24
CA THR A 48 -1.91 4.79 -30.99
C THR A 48 -2.76 4.68 -29.73
N THR A 49 -3.09 3.46 -29.31
CA THR A 49 -3.84 3.20 -28.07
C THR A 49 -2.89 2.81 -26.94
N PHE A 50 -1.83 2.05 -27.22
CA PHE A 50 -0.81 1.69 -26.23
C PHE A 50 -0.20 2.93 -25.54
N VAL A 51 0.30 3.91 -26.32
CA VAL A 51 1.05 5.06 -25.80
C VAL A 51 0.26 5.89 -24.78
N PRO A 52 -0.98 6.35 -25.04
CA PRO A 52 -1.70 7.15 -24.06
C PRO A 52 -2.10 6.35 -22.81
N PHE A 53 -2.46 5.07 -22.94
CA PHE A 53 -2.83 4.25 -21.79
C PHE A 53 -1.63 3.92 -20.91
N ALA A 54 -0.48 3.59 -21.49
CA ALA A 54 0.77 3.40 -20.74
C ALA A 54 1.25 4.71 -20.11
N PHE A 55 1.14 5.83 -20.82
CA PHE A 55 1.55 7.15 -20.30
C PHE A 55 0.72 7.61 -19.11
N ILE A 56 -0.54 7.18 -18.99
CA ILE A 56 -1.40 7.50 -17.84
C ILE A 56 -1.31 6.40 -16.77
N GLY A 57 -1.29 5.14 -17.18
CA GLY A 57 -1.24 3.96 -16.31
C GLY A 57 0.03 3.92 -15.47
N ALA A 58 1.21 4.05 -16.09
CA ALA A 58 2.49 3.97 -15.38
C ALA A 58 2.64 5.04 -14.27
N PRO A 59 2.33 6.34 -14.50
CA PRO A 59 2.33 7.33 -13.42
C PRO A 59 1.32 7.03 -12.31
N CYS A 60 0.13 6.53 -12.64
CA CYS A 60 -0.87 6.15 -11.62
C CYS A 60 -0.36 5.02 -10.72
N ILE A 61 0.26 3.99 -11.29
CA ILE A 61 0.87 2.90 -10.53
C ILE A 61 2.02 3.43 -9.68
N LEU A 62 2.90 4.26 -10.25
CA LEU A 62 4.03 4.84 -9.54
C LEU A 62 3.58 5.70 -8.35
N LEU A 63 2.55 6.54 -8.53
CA LEU A 63 2.00 7.35 -7.46
C LEU A 63 1.39 6.48 -6.35
N GLY A 64 0.63 5.45 -6.73
CA GLY A 64 0.06 4.48 -5.80
C GLY A 64 1.14 3.76 -4.99
N MET A 65 2.19 3.27 -5.65
CA MET A 65 3.34 2.66 -4.98
C MET A 65 4.04 3.63 -4.03
N LEU A 66 4.25 4.88 -4.43
CA LEU A 66 4.90 5.89 -3.60
C LEU A 66 4.08 6.19 -2.35
N LEU A 67 2.76 6.36 -2.47
CA LEU A 67 1.86 6.56 -1.33
C LEU A 67 1.87 5.36 -0.39
N TYR A 68 1.87 4.14 -0.94
CA TYR A 68 1.99 2.92 -0.16
C TYR A 68 3.31 2.87 0.60
N LEU A 69 4.43 3.16 -0.07
CA LEU A 69 5.75 3.17 0.56
C LEU A 69 5.83 4.20 1.69
N VAL A 70 5.32 5.42 1.47
CA VAL A 70 5.23 6.46 2.51
C VAL A 70 4.39 5.98 3.70
N HIS A 71 3.28 5.29 3.44
CA HIS A 71 2.45 4.70 4.48
C HIS A 71 3.20 3.63 5.28
N VAL A 72 3.86 2.68 4.61
CA VAL A 72 4.65 1.61 5.23
C VAL A 72 5.82 2.16 6.03
N VAL A 73 6.59 3.11 5.48
CA VAL A 73 7.73 3.73 6.19
C VAL A 73 7.26 4.48 7.44
N ARG A 74 6.12 5.18 7.38
CA ARG A 74 5.53 5.82 8.56
C ARG A 74 5.11 4.79 9.60
N GLU A 75 4.58 3.66 9.17
CA GLU A 75 4.16 2.58 10.07
C GLU A 75 5.36 1.89 10.72
N LEU A 76 6.42 1.59 9.95
CA LEU A 76 7.66 0.99 10.46
C LEU A 76 8.39 1.91 11.45
N LYS A 77 8.46 3.22 11.17
CA LYS A 77 9.00 4.20 12.13
C LYS A 77 8.17 4.28 13.41
N ARG A 78 6.85 4.09 13.30
CA ARG A 78 5.95 4.07 14.47
C ARG A 78 6.12 2.83 15.31
N THR A 79 6.32 1.67 14.70
CA THR A 79 6.51 0.41 15.41
C THR A 79 7.93 0.22 15.96
N LYS A 80 8.83 1.21 15.77
CA LYS A 80 10.25 1.14 16.17
C LYS A 80 10.95 -0.11 15.62
N ALA A 81 10.50 -0.59 14.46
CA ALA A 81 11.11 -1.71 13.74
C ALA A 81 12.29 -1.25 12.84
N LEU A 82 12.64 0.05 12.88
CA LEU A 82 13.72 0.72 12.17
C LEU A 82 14.51 1.61 13.15
#